data_AF-A0AAW0XQ76-F1
#
_entry.id   AF-A0AAW0XQ76-F1
#
_cell.length_a   1.000
_cell.length_b   1.000
_cell.length_c   1.000
_cell.angle_alpha   90.00
_cell.angle_beta   90.00
_cell.angle_gamma   90.00
#
_symmetry.space_group_name_H-M   'P 1'
#
loop_
_entity.id
_entity.type
_entity.pdbx_description
1 polymer ?
#
loop_
_entity_poly.entity_id
_entity_poly.type
_entity_poly.pdbx_seq_one_letter_code
_entity_poly.pdbx_strand_id
1 'polypeptide(L)'
;MKNILSKIPSVTPLYLDHLNTRSGTSPGLWLVMLVPLACSPGLNTAYISCSPTPRLLAFLALQVGVCGIHLYKQMCASGTYDNMRSEDNRESPILLRVLIHPYTPALVTAISLSFLSDIHFTSAILATSSCAWILYELTHWLFRTFPGSFSLGEGAMVGQTGALTITCSLYNLLSTFLLQKNKSEFQEISVFLQTAVLVFSSMVAGLYKFPLLHHPQMFMPYICMCGSVGVAVSSFLLGKWTPLWLLDVVTMTQARLSLLSLWFGLAVFSAAITTWARRKKVLATTVLRKVYHIVIILAFTPGVLLEPAFTHIAAIAAVMFCLVLEMVRVLEIQPIASVVSRAFSSFLDEKDQGTLILSHIYLLAGVASPLWLSPCALYDAEEGSSLSPGSVLPLLAGVLAVGIGDTAASVGGTYFGQKHWSGTKKTVEGSICGVVAQLVAVLVLVFMNIVDMSLKAWGHFFISAALTAVVEALTDQVDNIVLPLLLYTPLMDL
;
A
#
# COMPACT_ATOMS: atom_id res chain seq x y z
N MET A 1 17.79 18.96 35.74
CA MET A 1 17.14 17.92 34.89
C MET A 1 15.62 17.92 35.00
N LYS A 2 15.00 17.78 36.19
CA LYS A 2 13.54 17.94 36.38
C LYS A 2 12.97 19.27 35.85
N ASN A 3 13.66 20.40 36.07
CA ASN A 3 13.29 21.73 35.54
C ASN A 3 13.49 21.90 34.02
N ILE A 4 14.23 20.99 33.36
CA ILE A 4 14.41 20.98 31.91
C ILE A 4 13.30 20.13 31.28
N LEU A 5 13.00 18.97 31.90
CA LEU A 5 11.90 18.08 31.51
C LEU A 5 10.52 18.74 31.66
N SER A 6 10.32 19.62 32.65
CA SER A 6 9.07 20.38 32.82
C SER A 6 8.87 21.51 31.81
N LYS A 7 9.92 21.85 31.04
CA LYS A 7 9.89 22.83 29.95
C LYS A 7 9.83 22.18 28.58
N ILE A 8 9.97 20.86 28.49
CA ILE A 8 9.61 20.13 27.27
C ILE A 8 8.10 20.33 27.15
N PRO A 9 7.59 20.91 26.05
CA PRO A 9 6.15 20.97 25.85
C PRO A 9 5.65 19.54 26.05
N SER A 10 4.73 19.35 27.00
CA SER A 10 3.93 18.13 27.01
C SER A 10 3.33 18.09 25.61
N VAL A 11 3.88 17.26 24.73
CA VAL A 11 3.22 16.91 23.49
C VAL A 11 1.91 16.36 24.00
N THR A 12 0.86 17.15 23.85
CA THR A 12 -0.48 16.78 24.28
C THR A 12 -0.67 15.38 23.75
N PRO A 13 -0.85 14.35 24.62
CA PRO A 13 -1.27 13.06 24.11
C PRO A 13 -2.49 13.38 23.25
N LEU A 14 -2.43 13.03 21.96
CA LEU A 14 -3.52 13.24 21.02
C LEU A 14 -4.74 12.53 21.63
N TYR A 15 -5.54 13.28 22.36
CA TYR A 15 -6.78 12.83 22.96
C TYR A 15 -7.73 12.65 21.78
N LEU A 16 -7.72 11.44 21.24
CA LEU A 16 -8.64 10.97 20.24
C LEU A 16 -9.95 10.66 20.96
N ASP A 17 -10.72 11.71 21.24
CA ASP A 17 -12.08 11.59 21.76
C ASP A 17 -12.95 10.90 20.70
N HIS A 18 -13.60 9.81 21.10
CA HIS A 18 -14.60 9.06 20.32
C HIS A 18 -14.17 8.67 18.89
N LEU A 19 -13.22 7.73 18.78
CA LEU A 19 -12.89 7.07 17.52
C LEU A 19 -14.06 6.20 17.02
N ASN A 20 -14.62 6.55 15.87
CA ASN A 20 -15.64 5.75 15.20
C ASN A 20 -14.97 4.78 14.19
N THR A 21 -14.70 3.56 14.63
CA THR A 21 -14.11 2.49 13.82
C THR A 21 -15.19 1.70 13.09
N ARG A 22 -14.80 0.92 12.07
CA ARG A 22 -15.72 0.04 11.36
C ARG A 22 -16.40 -0.95 12.33
N SER A 23 -17.73 -0.99 12.28
CA SER A 23 -18.54 -1.86 13.13
C SER A 23 -18.39 -3.34 12.78
N GLY A 24 -18.45 -4.21 13.79
CA GLY A 24 -18.47 -5.66 13.59
C GLY A 24 -17.14 -6.29 13.20
N THR A 25 -16.03 -5.53 13.27
CA THR A 25 -14.67 -6.05 13.02
C THR A 25 -13.78 -5.85 14.24
N SER A 26 -12.89 -6.82 14.46
CA SER A 26 -11.83 -6.76 15.46
C SER A 26 -10.90 -5.58 15.20
N PRO A 27 -10.15 -5.10 16.22
CA PRO A 27 -9.20 -4.01 16.07
C PRO A 27 -8.14 -4.23 14.98
N GLY A 28 -7.85 -5.47 14.56
CA GLY A 28 -6.88 -5.75 13.49
C GLY A 28 -5.44 -5.39 13.84
N LEU A 29 -5.10 -5.36 15.12
CA LEU A 29 -3.83 -4.86 15.66
C LEU A 29 -2.55 -5.31 14.93
N TRP A 30 -2.53 -6.58 14.57
CA TRP A 30 -1.37 -7.23 13.94
C TRP A 30 -1.02 -6.61 12.57
N LEU A 31 -1.96 -5.91 11.92
CA LEU A 31 -1.74 -5.18 10.65
C LEU A 31 -0.64 -4.13 10.76
N VAL A 32 -0.42 -3.56 11.95
CA VAL A 32 0.64 -2.56 12.22
C VAL A 32 2.04 -3.14 11.95
N MET A 33 2.19 -4.47 12.02
CA MET A 33 3.46 -5.14 11.74
C MET A 33 3.59 -5.59 10.29
N LEU A 34 2.52 -5.54 9.48
CA LEU A 34 2.54 -6.10 8.14
C LEU A 34 3.46 -5.34 7.18
N VAL A 35 3.40 -4.00 7.18
CA VAL A 35 4.31 -3.15 6.38
C VAL A 35 5.77 -3.27 6.85
N PRO A 36 6.09 -3.14 8.15
CA PRO A 36 7.45 -3.41 8.65
C PRO A 36 7.96 -4.79 8.26
N LEU A 37 7.12 -5.82 8.38
CA LEU A 37 7.47 -7.18 7.99
C LEU A 37 7.71 -7.25 6.49
N ALA A 38 6.85 -6.74 5.62
CA ALA A 38 7.06 -6.79 4.17
C ALA A 38 8.30 -6.01 3.70
N CYS A 39 8.68 -4.94 4.41
CA CYS A 39 9.90 -4.19 4.15
C CYS A 39 11.17 -4.83 4.78
N SER A 40 11.03 -5.93 5.53
CA SER A 40 12.14 -6.56 6.27
C SER A 40 12.86 -7.71 5.55
N PRO A 41 12.21 -8.64 4.82
CA PRO A 41 12.88 -9.55 3.91
C PRO A 41 13.68 -8.79 2.87
N GLY A 42 14.85 -9.31 2.56
CA GLY A 42 15.80 -8.57 1.75
C GLY A 42 16.45 -7.39 2.48
N LEU A 43 16.31 -7.18 3.81
CA LEU A 43 17.18 -6.23 4.53
C LEU A 43 18.64 -6.59 4.28
N ASN A 44 18.99 -7.88 4.30
CA ASN A 44 20.36 -8.34 4.02
C ASN A 44 20.76 -8.08 2.55
N THR A 45 19.88 -8.40 1.59
CA THR A 45 20.13 -8.21 0.15
C THR A 45 20.18 -6.73 -0.25
N ALA A 46 19.28 -5.90 0.30
CA ALA A 46 19.24 -4.45 0.14
C ALA A 46 20.37 -3.75 0.90
N TYR A 47 20.78 -4.30 2.05
CA TYR A 47 21.97 -3.84 2.78
C TYR A 47 23.24 -4.10 1.98
N ILE A 48 23.37 -5.26 1.33
CA ILE A 48 24.57 -5.62 0.57
C ILE A 48 24.61 -5.00 -0.83
N SER A 49 23.48 -4.92 -1.53
CA SER A 49 23.46 -4.70 -3.00
C SER A 49 22.72 -3.44 -3.47
N CYS A 50 21.99 -2.74 -2.60
CA CYS A 50 21.17 -1.58 -3.00
C CYS A 50 21.72 -0.24 -2.50
N SER A 51 21.32 0.82 -3.21
CA SER A 51 21.54 2.23 -2.87
C SER A 51 21.00 2.60 -1.47
N PRO A 52 21.35 3.78 -0.89
CA PRO A 52 20.89 4.19 0.45
C PRO A 52 19.36 4.30 0.59
N THR A 53 18.60 4.39 -0.50
CA THR A 53 17.14 4.62 -0.48
C THR A 53 16.33 3.41 0.02
N PRO A 54 16.53 2.16 -0.46
CA PRO A 54 15.90 0.98 0.15
C PRO A 54 16.23 0.78 1.63
N ARG A 55 17.46 1.11 2.05
CA ARG A 55 17.84 1.06 3.48
C ARG A 55 17.01 2.06 4.29
N LEU A 56 16.87 3.29 3.80
CA LEU A 56 16.01 4.30 4.42
C LEU A 56 14.58 3.79 4.59
N LEU A 57 13.98 3.22 3.55
CA LEU A 57 12.62 2.68 3.60
C LEU A 57 12.48 1.59 4.68
N ALA A 58 13.42 0.64 4.74
CA ALA A 58 13.34 -0.47 5.68
C ALA A 58 13.46 -0.01 7.15
N PHE A 59 14.40 0.89 7.45
CA PHE A 59 14.56 1.47 8.78
C PHE A 59 13.36 2.34 9.20
N LEU A 60 12.82 3.13 8.27
CA LEU A 60 11.59 3.89 8.52
C LEU A 60 10.39 2.96 8.69
N ALA A 61 10.30 1.85 7.95
CA ALA A 61 9.22 0.87 8.09
C ALA A 61 9.20 0.27 9.51
N LEU A 62 10.36 -0.13 10.04
CA LEU A 62 10.48 -0.56 11.44
C LEU A 62 10.06 0.54 12.42
N GLN A 63 10.48 1.78 12.18
CA GLN A 63 10.10 2.93 13.00
C GLN A 63 8.57 3.11 13.05
N VAL A 64 7.90 3.17 11.90
CA VAL A 64 6.44 3.38 11.85
C VAL A 64 5.66 2.18 12.39
N GLY A 65 6.24 0.97 12.37
CA GLY A 65 5.74 -0.20 13.09
C GLY A 65 5.67 0.04 14.60
N VAL A 66 6.80 0.41 15.20
CA VAL A 66 6.88 0.70 16.65
C VAL A 66 6.02 1.90 17.03
N CYS A 67 6.05 2.99 16.25
CA CYS A 67 5.19 4.15 16.48
C CYS A 67 3.70 3.80 16.33
N GLY A 68 3.32 2.90 15.40
CA GLY A 68 1.94 2.45 15.24
C GLY A 68 1.43 1.66 16.45
N ILE A 69 2.27 0.79 17.05
CA ILE A 69 1.94 0.08 18.30
C ILE A 69 1.71 1.09 19.43
N HIS A 70 2.56 2.12 19.51
CA HIS A 70 2.41 3.19 20.50
C HIS A 70 1.10 3.97 20.32
N LEU A 71 0.83 4.43 19.10
CA LEU A 71 -0.40 5.14 18.74
C LEU A 71 -1.63 4.31 19.13
N TYR A 72 -1.62 3.01 18.82
CA TYR A 72 -2.70 2.11 19.22
C TYR A 72 -2.90 2.05 20.73
N LYS A 73 -1.82 1.90 21.52
CA LYS A 73 -1.93 1.85 22.98
C LYS A 73 -2.62 3.09 23.53
N GLN A 74 -2.37 4.26 22.94
CA GLN A 74 -3.06 5.50 23.28
C GLN A 74 -4.54 5.46 22.86
N MET A 75 -4.84 5.01 21.64
CA MET A 75 -6.21 4.91 21.11
C MET A 75 -7.10 3.95 21.91
N CYS A 76 -6.54 2.86 22.45
CA CYS A 76 -7.30 1.96 23.32
C CYS A 76 -7.47 2.49 24.74
N ALA A 77 -6.52 3.28 25.24
CA ALA A 77 -6.61 3.88 26.56
C ALA A 77 -7.66 5.01 26.59
N SER A 78 -7.85 5.77 25.50
CA SER A 78 -8.85 6.86 25.43
C SER A 78 -10.29 6.38 25.57
N GLY A 79 -10.59 5.11 25.28
CA GLY A 79 -11.91 4.50 25.54
C GLY A 79 -12.20 4.16 27.01
N THR A 80 -11.18 4.17 27.88
CA THR A 80 -11.28 3.83 29.31
C THR A 80 -10.86 4.97 30.24
N TYR A 81 -10.55 6.14 29.68
CA TYR A 81 -9.95 7.26 30.42
C TYR A 81 -10.84 7.88 31.50
N ASP A 82 -12.16 7.67 31.45
CA ASP A 82 -13.07 8.13 32.51
C ASP A 82 -13.00 7.28 33.79
N ASN A 83 -12.54 6.01 33.73
CA ASN A 83 -12.48 5.13 34.91
C ASN A 83 -11.08 5.03 35.54
N MET A 84 -10.00 5.39 34.85
CA MET A 84 -8.62 5.18 35.34
C MET A 84 -7.98 6.39 36.04
N ARG A 85 -8.68 7.53 36.13
CA ARG A 85 -8.17 8.71 36.85
C ARG A 85 -8.06 8.50 38.36
N SER A 86 -8.59 7.40 38.91
CA SER A 86 -8.49 7.08 40.33
C SER A 86 -7.38 6.09 40.73
N GLU A 87 -6.64 5.47 39.80
CA GLU A 87 -5.68 4.40 40.17
C GLU A 87 -4.24 4.54 39.64
N ASP A 88 -3.93 5.41 38.68
CA ASP A 88 -2.55 5.52 38.15
C ASP A 88 -1.64 6.46 38.97
N ASN A 89 -1.43 6.07 40.23
CA ASN A 89 -0.40 6.65 41.11
C ASN A 89 0.84 5.73 41.23
N ARG A 90 1.06 4.85 40.25
CA ARG A 90 2.30 4.04 40.16
C ARG A 90 3.25 4.69 39.17
N GLU A 91 4.29 5.33 39.70
CA GLU A 91 5.39 5.85 38.88
C GLU A 91 6.00 4.72 38.03
N SER A 92 5.64 4.68 36.76
CA SER A 92 6.33 3.83 35.79
C SER A 92 7.83 4.21 35.76
N PRO A 93 8.76 3.24 35.72
CA PRO A 93 10.19 3.53 35.74
C PRO A 93 10.57 4.46 34.60
N ILE A 94 11.49 5.39 34.84
CA ILE A 94 11.89 6.45 33.88
C ILE A 94 12.29 5.86 32.52
N LEU A 95 12.97 4.71 32.52
CA LEU A 95 13.35 3.99 31.31
C LEU A 95 12.12 3.58 30.47
N LEU A 96 11.06 3.12 31.12
CA LEU A 96 9.80 2.75 30.47
C LEU A 96 9.09 3.99 29.91
N ARG A 97 9.13 5.14 30.59
CA ARG A 97 8.59 6.41 30.06
C ARG A 97 9.37 6.94 28.86
N VAL A 98 10.70 6.79 28.85
CA VAL A 98 11.55 7.17 27.70
C VAL A 98 11.31 6.22 26.53
N LEU A 99 11.32 4.90 26.75
CA LEU A 99 11.01 3.89 25.71
C LEU A 99 9.61 4.04 25.12
N ILE A 100 8.66 4.53 25.91
CA ILE A 100 7.27 4.78 25.49
C ILE A 100 7.10 6.16 24.82
N HIS A 101 8.11 7.04 24.80
CA HIS A 101 7.93 8.35 24.17
C HIS A 101 7.76 8.21 22.65
N PRO A 102 6.76 8.86 22.02
CA PRO A 102 6.40 8.66 20.61
C PRO A 102 7.53 8.93 19.61
N TYR A 103 8.56 9.68 20.03
CA TYR A 103 9.72 10.05 19.23
C TYR A 103 11.01 9.27 19.55
N THR A 104 11.04 8.38 20.54
CA THR A 104 12.24 7.54 20.75
C THR A 104 12.52 6.56 19.61
N PRO A 105 11.51 5.95 18.93
CA PRO A 105 11.78 5.17 17.73
C PRO A 105 12.47 6.01 16.67
N ALA A 106 12.06 7.26 16.46
CA ALA A 106 12.68 8.15 15.48
C ALA A 106 14.15 8.46 15.76
N LEU A 107 14.51 8.64 17.05
CA LEU A 107 15.90 8.87 17.45
C LEU A 107 16.75 7.60 17.26
N VAL A 108 16.26 6.44 17.69
CA VAL A 108 16.97 5.16 17.51
C VAL A 108 17.19 4.89 16.03
N THR A 109 16.16 5.05 15.21
CA THR A 109 16.25 4.89 13.75
C THR A 109 17.23 5.87 13.12
N ALA A 110 17.28 7.13 13.57
CA ALA A 110 18.22 8.12 13.05
C ALA A 110 19.67 7.74 13.34
N ILE A 111 19.94 7.25 14.56
CA ILE A 111 21.25 6.72 14.96
C ILE A 111 21.61 5.52 14.08
N SER A 112 20.72 4.53 13.96
CA SER A 112 20.94 3.34 13.13
C SER A 112 21.21 3.69 11.67
N LEU A 113 20.44 4.58 11.06
CA LEU A 113 20.65 5.03 9.67
C LEU A 113 22.00 5.72 9.48
N SER A 114 22.44 6.50 10.46
CA SER A 114 23.71 7.22 10.38
C SER A 114 24.92 6.30 10.51
N PHE A 115 24.79 5.21 11.26
CA PHE A 115 25.84 4.20 11.40
C PHE A 115 25.83 3.15 10.29
N LEU A 116 24.66 2.79 9.75
CA LEU A 116 24.49 1.61 8.87
C LEU A 116 24.21 1.95 7.40
N SER A 117 23.84 3.20 7.08
CA SER A 117 23.37 3.58 5.72
C SER A 117 24.10 4.76 5.11
N ASP A 118 25.23 5.20 5.68
CA ASP A 118 26.03 6.35 5.22
C ASP A 118 25.22 7.66 5.05
N ILE A 119 24.06 7.77 5.70
CA ILE A 119 23.23 8.98 5.68
C ILE A 119 23.73 9.92 6.78
N HIS A 120 23.99 11.18 6.43
CA HIS A 120 24.36 12.19 7.43
C HIS A 120 23.30 12.30 8.54
N PHE A 121 23.77 12.32 9.79
CA PHE A 121 22.91 12.32 10.99
C PHE A 121 21.83 13.41 11.00
N THR A 122 22.13 14.60 10.46
CA THR A 122 21.16 15.68 10.32
C THR A 122 20.01 15.32 9.37
N SER A 123 20.33 14.72 8.22
CA SER A 123 19.32 14.25 7.25
C SER A 123 18.52 13.09 7.81
N ALA A 124 19.18 12.18 8.54
CA ALA A 124 18.53 11.06 9.21
C ALA A 124 17.51 11.54 10.26
N ILE A 125 17.89 12.46 11.16
CA ILE A 125 16.97 13.04 12.15
C ILE A 125 15.76 13.71 11.49
N LEU A 126 15.98 14.50 10.44
CA LEU A 126 14.90 15.21 9.75
C LEU A 126 13.93 14.22 9.10
N ALA A 127 14.46 13.18 8.43
CA ALA A 127 13.64 12.15 7.81
C ALA A 127 12.85 11.34 8.86
N THR A 128 13.48 10.86 9.94
CA THR A 128 12.81 10.03 10.94
C THR A 128 11.78 10.84 11.74
N SER A 129 12.11 12.08 12.12
CA SER A 129 11.19 12.93 12.89
C SER A 129 9.99 13.36 12.05
N SER A 130 10.20 13.73 10.78
CA SER A 130 9.10 14.05 9.87
C SER A 130 8.22 12.83 9.59
N CYS A 131 8.80 11.64 9.43
CA CYS A 131 8.04 10.40 9.24
C CYS A 131 7.13 10.09 10.43
N ALA A 132 7.66 10.21 11.66
CA ALA A 132 6.87 10.03 12.86
C ALA A 132 5.72 11.04 12.91
N TRP A 133 6.00 12.33 12.69
CA TRP A 133 4.98 13.38 12.71
C TRP A 133 3.87 13.14 11.66
N ILE A 134 4.26 12.82 10.41
CA ILE A 134 3.30 12.52 9.33
C ILE A 134 2.43 11.31 9.70
N LEU A 135 3.00 10.26 10.29
CA LEU A 135 2.23 9.09 10.73
C LEU A 135 1.13 9.46 11.71
N TYR A 136 1.45 10.22 12.77
CA TYR A 136 0.47 10.62 13.79
C TYR A 136 -0.63 11.50 13.18
N GLU A 137 -0.26 12.53 12.43
CA GLU A 137 -1.21 13.46 11.82
C GLU A 137 -2.11 12.78 10.78
N LEU A 138 -1.52 11.96 9.90
CA LEU A 138 -2.26 11.27 8.85
C LEU A 138 -3.23 10.25 9.43
N THR A 139 -2.78 9.44 10.40
CA THR A 139 -3.65 8.45 11.04
C THR A 139 -4.80 9.13 11.79
N HIS A 140 -4.51 10.20 12.52
CA HIS A 140 -5.54 11.00 13.19
C HIS A 140 -6.54 11.61 12.19
N TRP A 141 -6.04 12.18 11.09
CA TRP A 141 -6.86 12.74 10.03
C TRP A 141 -7.78 11.70 9.38
N LEU A 142 -7.28 10.49 9.13
CA LEU A 142 -8.07 9.40 8.55
C LEU A 142 -9.29 9.05 9.41
N PHE A 143 -9.10 8.81 10.72
CA PHE A 143 -10.19 8.44 11.62
C PHE A 143 -11.19 9.57 11.86
N ARG A 144 -10.73 10.83 11.88
CA ARG A 144 -11.60 11.98 12.06
C ARG A 144 -12.44 12.28 10.81
N THR A 145 -11.85 12.14 9.63
CA THR A 145 -12.48 12.54 8.36
C THR A 145 -13.36 11.44 7.79
N PHE A 146 -13.01 10.17 8.01
CA PHE A 146 -13.69 9.03 7.40
C PHE A 146 -14.20 8.03 8.45
N PRO A 147 -15.11 8.45 9.35
CA PRO A 147 -15.64 7.60 10.41
C PRO A 147 -16.24 6.29 9.85
N GLY A 148 -16.02 5.19 10.55
CA GLY A 148 -16.54 3.87 10.20
C GLY A 148 -15.87 3.20 8.99
N SER A 149 -14.90 3.85 8.33
CA SER A 149 -14.28 3.32 7.10
C SER A 149 -13.17 2.30 7.35
N PHE A 150 -12.54 2.35 8.53
CA PHE A 150 -11.36 1.55 8.87
C PHE A 150 -11.54 0.83 10.20
N SER A 151 -10.97 -0.37 10.30
CA SER A 151 -10.55 -0.90 11.61
C SER A 151 -9.36 -0.09 12.15
N LEU A 152 -9.00 -0.28 13.43
CA LEU A 152 -7.83 0.38 14.01
C LEU A 152 -6.54 0.03 13.25
N GLY A 153 -6.34 -1.26 12.98
CA GLY A 153 -5.18 -1.77 12.24
C GLY A 153 -5.14 -1.30 10.78
N GLU A 154 -6.28 -1.27 10.10
CA GLU A 154 -6.36 -0.80 8.71
C GLU A 154 -6.00 0.68 8.60
N GLY A 155 -6.59 1.53 9.45
CA GLY A 155 -6.29 2.97 9.46
C GLY A 155 -4.84 3.26 9.81
N ALA A 156 -4.27 2.52 10.77
CA ALA A 156 -2.86 2.62 11.13
C ALA A 156 -1.95 2.19 9.97
N MET A 157 -2.25 1.09 9.28
CA MET A 157 -1.47 0.60 8.14
C MET A 157 -1.49 1.57 6.95
N VAL A 158 -2.65 2.19 6.67
CA VAL A 158 -2.76 3.25 5.66
C VAL A 158 -1.94 4.48 6.07
N GLY A 159 -2.00 4.86 7.36
CA GLY A 159 -1.17 5.92 7.93
C GLY A 159 0.33 5.65 7.80
N GLN A 160 0.78 4.42 8.09
CA GLN A 160 2.17 3.98 7.92
C GLN A 160 2.61 4.09 6.47
N THR A 161 1.80 3.55 5.55
CA THR A 161 2.12 3.56 4.11
C THR A 161 2.23 4.99 3.59
N GLY A 162 1.28 5.88 3.97
CA GLY A 162 1.33 7.29 3.60
C GLY A 162 2.54 8.02 4.17
N ALA A 163 2.88 7.79 5.45
CA ALA A 163 4.05 8.39 6.08
C ALA A 163 5.36 7.95 5.42
N LEU A 164 5.52 6.65 5.13
CA LEU A 164 6.69 6.14 4.43
C LEU A 164 6.81 6.72 3.02
N THR A 165 5.71 6.73 2.27
CA THR A 165 5.72 7.19 0.88
C THR A 165 6.05 8.69 0.79
N ILE A 166 5.45 9.52 1.64
CA ILE A 166 5.70 10.97 1.66
C ILE A 166 7.14 11.26 2.12
N THR A 167 7.60 10.67 3.22
CA THR A 167 8.95 10.92 3.73
C THR A 167 10.03 10.45 2.75
N CYS A 168 9.89 9.24 2.17
CA CYS A 168 10.86 8.74 1.20
C CYS A 168 10.89 9.60 -0.07
N SER A 169 9.72 10.06 -0.54
CA SER A 169 9.62 10.96 -1.70
C SER A 169 10.30 12.31 -1.43
N LEU A 170 10.07 12.91 -0.26
CA LEU A 170 10.73 14.16 0.14
C LEU A 170 12.26 14.00 0.22
N TYR A 171 12.73 12.93 0.87
CA TYR A 171 14.16 12.66 1.00
C TYR A 171 14.84 12.47 -0.36
N ASN A 172 14.25 11.66 -1.24
CA ASN A 172 14.83 11.34 -2.54
C ASN A 172 14.82 12.53 -3.51
N LEU A 173 13.77 13.36 -3.52
CA LEU A 173 13.74 14.55 -4.37
C LEU A 173 14.74 15.61 -3.86
N LEU A 174 14.86 15.78 -2.53
CA LEU A 174 15.84 16.69 -1.94
C LEU A 174 17.27 16.23 -2.24
N SER A 175 17.56 14.93 -2.08
CA SER A 175 18.88 14.38 -2.39
C SER A 175 19.22 14.50 -3.88
N THR A 176 18.24 14.25 -4.75
CA THR A 176 18.39 14.43 -6.21
C THR A 176 18.68 15.89 -6.57
N PHE A 177 17.97 16.84 -5.96
CA PHE A 177 18.17 18.27 -6.17
C PHE A 177 19.56 18.72 -5.72
N LEU A 178 20.05 18.23 -4.58
CA LEU A 178 21.34 18.62 -4.01
C LEU A 178 22.55 17.98 -4.73
N LEU A 179 22.42 16.73 -5.17
CA LEU A 179 23.57 15.98 -5.72
C LEU A 179 23.78 16.20 -7.23
N GLN A 180 22.76 16.67 -7.97
CA GLN A 180 22.81 16.99 -9.42
C GLN A 180 23.66 16.03 -10.28
N LYS A 181 23.57 14.72 -10.04
CA LYS A 181 24.27 13.70 -10.85
C LYS A 181 23.45 13.32 -12.08
N ASN A 182 24.12 12.77 -13.10
CA ASN A 182 23.46 12.08 -14.21
C ASN A 182 22.58 10.96 -13.64
N LYS A 183 21.34 10.91 -14.12
CA LYS A 183 20.33 9.95 -13.65
C LYS A 183 20.30 8.73 -14.56
N SER A 184 20.19 7.55 -13.98
CA SER A 184 19.77 6.37 -14.75
C SER A 184 18.28 6.46 -15.12
N GLU A 185 17.82 5.68 -16.10
CA GLU A 185 16.39 5.61 -16.46
C GLU A 185 15.50 5.32 -15.25
N PHE A 186 15.90 4.37 -14.40
CA PHE A 186 15.21 4.04 -13.16
C PHE A 186 15.11 5.24 -12.20
N GLN A 187 16.18 6.05 -12.08
CA GLN A 187 16.16 7.27 -11.27
C GLN A 187 15.26 8.35 -11.86
N GLU A 188 15.20 8.48 -13.19
CA GLU A 188 14.25 9.38 -13.85
C GLU A 188 12.80 8.99 -13.55
N ILE A 189 12.47 7.70 -13.67
CA ILE A 189 11.16 7.14 -13.30
C ILE A 189 10.84 7.41 -11.83
N SER A 190 11.80 7.17 -10.94
CA SER A 190 11.65 7.39 -9.49
C SER A 190 11.35 8.86 -9.16
N VAL A 191 12.06 9.81 -9.79
CA VAL A 191 11.83 11.26 -9.63
C VAL A 191 10.43 11.65 -10.10
N PHE A 192 9.99 11.15 -11.26
CA PHE A 192 8.64 11.40 -11.78
C PHE A 192 7.57 10.91 -10.79
N LEU A 193 7.69 9.66 -10.32
CA LEU A 193 6.72 9.06 -9.40
C LEU A 193 6.65 9.78 -8.05
N GLN A 194 7.80 10.09 -7.45
CA GLN A 194 7.85 10.80 -6.17
C GLN A 194 7.29 12.21 -6.28
N THR A 195 7.53 12.89 -7.41
CA THR A 195 6.91 14.20 -7.68
C THR A 195 5.40 14.07 -7.75
N ALA A 196 4.89 13.06 -8.46
CA ALA A 196 3.44 12.81 -8.56
C ALA A 196 2.81 12.53 -7.19
N VAL A 197 3.45 11.71 -6.35
CA VAL A 197 3.00 11.43 -4.98
C VAL A 197 2.91 12.70 -4.15
N LEU A 198 3.95 13.54 -4.13
CA LEU A 198 3.93 14.76 -3.31
C LEU A 198 2.89 15.77 -3.80
N VAL A 199 2.73 15.89 -5.12
CA VAL A 199 1.69 16.73 -5.72
C VAL A 199 0.31 16.21 -5.31
N PHE A 200 0.08 14.90 -5.40
CA PHE A 200 -1.16 14.26 -4.98
C PHE A 200 -1.43 14.48 -3.47
N SER A 201 -0.43 14.29 -2.61
CA SER A 201 -0.56 14.55 -1.17
C SER A 201 -0.89 16.03 -0.89
N SER A 202 -0.24 16.97 -1.60
CA SER A 202 -0.53 18.40 -1.47
C SER A 202 -1.94 18.76 -1.97
N MET A 203 -2.40 18.08 -3.02
CA MET A 203 -3.74 18.23 -3.58
C MET A 203 -4.81 17.79 -2.58
N VAL A 204 -4.65 16.62 -1.97
CA VAL A 204 -5.57 16.13 -0.94
C VAL A 204 -5.57 17.06 0.28
N ALA A 205 -4.40 17.51 0.72
CA ALA A 205 -4.28 18.46 1.82
C ALA A 205 -5.00 19.79 1.53
N GLY A 206 -4.89 20.32 0.31
CA GLY A 206 -5.59 21.54 -0.10
C GLY A 206 -7.10 21.35 -0.15
N LEU A 207 -7.59 20.26 -0.74
CA LEU A 207 -9.03 19.92 -0.75
C LEU A 207 -9.58 19.81 0.67
N TYR A 208 -8.83 19.25 1.61
CA TYR A 208 -9.25 19.18 3.01
C TYR A 208 -9.27 20.55 3.70
N LYS A 209 -8.25 21.39 3.46
CA LYS A 209 -8.11 22.69 4.13
C LYS A 209 -9.06 23.77 3.58
N PHE A 210 -9.41 23.71 2.30
CA PHE A 210 -10.14 24.77 1.61
C PHE A 210 -11.47 24.26 1.02
N PRO A 211 -12.59 24.40 1.76
CA PRO A 211 -13.92 23.96 1.30
C PRO A 211 -14.38 24.60 -0.02
N LEU A 212 -13.87 25.80 -0.35
CA LEU A 212 -14.15 26.48 -1.62
C LEU A 212 -13.78 25.60 -2.83
N LEU A 213 -12.76 24.74 -2.69
CA LEU A 213 -12.32 23.84 -3.75
C LEU A 213 -13.31 22.70 -4.03
N HIS A 214 -14.33 22.51 -3.19
CA HIS A 214 -15.38 21.49 -3.40
C HIS A 214 -16.42 21.96 -4.43
N HIS A 215 -16.48 23.25 -4.76
CA HIS A 215 -17.35 23.71 -5.84
C HIS A 215 -16.80 23.23 -7.20
N PRO A 216 -17.63 22.65 -8.10
CA PRO A 216 -17.17 22.12 -9.38
C PRO A 216 -16.38 23.12 -10.23
N GLN A 217 -16.73 24.41 -10.14
CA GLN A 217 -16.06 25.52 -10.83
C GLN A 217 -14.61 25.74 -10.36
N MET A 218 -14.31 25.40 -9.10
CA MET A 218 -12.98 25.56 -8.49
C MET A 218 -12.20 24.25 -8.45
N PHE A 219 -12.91 23.12 -8.34
CA PHE A 219 -12.30 21.79 -8.28
C PHE A 219 -11.45 21.49 -9.52
N MET A 220 -12.05 21.62 -10.72
CA MET A 220 -11.35 21.29 -11.96
C MET A 220 -10.09 22.16 -12.19
N PRO A 221 -10.14 23.50 -12.10
CA PRO A 221 -8.93 24.31 -12.26
C PRO A 221 -7.89 24.03 -11.16
N TYR A 222 -8.31 23.68 -9.94
CA TYR A 222 -7.37 23.29 -8.88
C TYR A 222 -6.60 22.01 -9.23
N ILE A 223 -7.29 20.97 -9.72
CA ILE A 223 -6.63 19.73 -10.18
C ILE A 223 -5.68 20.02 -11.35
N CYS A 224 -6.09 20.85 -12.32
CA CYS A 224 -5.23 21.27 -13.43
C CYS A 224 -4.00 22.05 -12.96
N MET A 225 -4.16 22.93 -11.96
CA MET A 225 -3.06 23.66 -11.35
C MET A 225 -2.07 22.70 -10.67
N CYS A 226 -2.56 21.75 -9.87
CA CYS A 226 -1.71 20.72 -9.25
C CYS A 226 -0.96 19.90 -10.31
N GLY A 227 -1.64 19.46 -11.38
CA GLY A 227 -1.01 18.76 -12.50
C GLY A 227 0.07 19.61 -13.19
N SER A 228 -0.19 20.90 -13.40
CA SER A 228 0.78 21.84 -14.00
C SER A 228 2.00 22.04 -13.11
N VAL A 229 1.82 22.15 -11.79
CA VAL A 229 2.91 22.21 -10.81
C VAL A 229 3.72 20.91 -10.85
N GLY A 230 3.07 19.75 -10.89
CA GLY A 230 3.75 18.46 -11.02
C GLY A 230 4.58 18.35 -12.29
N VAL A 231 4.05 18.78 -13.43
CA VAL A 231 4.79 18.85 -14.70
C VAL A 231 5.97 19.80 -14.59
N ALA A 232 5.80 20.99 -14.02
CA ALA A 232 6.88 21.98 -13.88
C ALA A 232 8.01 21.46 -12.98
N VAL A 233 7.69 20.93 -11.79
CA VAL A 233 8.66 20.40 -10.83
C VAL A 233 9.40 19.20 -11.40
N SER A 234 8.67 18.22 -11.97
CA SER A 234 9.30 17.05 -12.58
C SER A 234 10.17 17.43 -13.77
N SER A 235 9.73 18.38 -14.62
CA SER A 235 10.51 18.80 -15.79
C SER A 235 11.82 19.46 -15.36
N PHE A 236 11.76 20.28 -14.32
CA PHE A 236 12.93 20.91 -13.72
C PHE A 236 13.90 19.88 -13.15
N LEU A 237 13.41 18.90 -12.38
CA LEU A 237 14.27 17.88 -11.76
C LEU A 237 14.84 16.88 -12.78
N LEU A 238 14.09 16.54 -13.82
CA LEU A 238 14.54 15.65 -14.90
C LEU A 238 15.47 16.37 -15.88
N GLY A 239 15.37 17.69 -16.03
CA GLY A 239 16.07 18.44 -17.07
C GLY A 239 15.50 18.19 -18.47
N LYS A 240 14.28 17.65 -18.56
CA LYS A 240 13.55 17.29 -19.78
C LYS A 240 12.12 17.77 -19.65
N TRP A 241 11.42 18.02 -20.76
CA TRP A 241 9.98 18.34 -20.68
C TRP A 241 9.19 17.06 -20.37
N THR A 242 8.62 16.97 -19.16
CA THR A 242 8.11 15.70 -18.59
C THR A 242 7.11 14.97 -19.48
N PRO A 243 6.07 15.59 -20.07
CA PRO A 243 5.12 14.79 -20.83
C PRO A 243 5.67 14.26 -22.18
N LEU A 244 6.77 14.77 -22.71
CA LEU A 244 7.45 14.26 -23.93
C LEU A 244 8.31 13.08 -23.50
N TRP A 245 9.06 13.25 -22.41
CA TRP A 245 9.76 12.14 -21.77
C TRP A 245 8.81 10.98 -21.43
N LEU A 246 7.63 11.28 -20.90
CA LEU A 246 6.62 10.26 -20.60
C LEU A 246 6.10 9.59 -21.88
N LEU A 247 5.90 10.36 -22.95
CA LEU A 247 5.53 9.82 -24.25
C LEU A 247 6.62 8.89 -24.79
N ASP A 248 7.89 9.28 -24.67
CA ASP A 248 9.03 8.46 -25.06
C ASP A 248 9.08 7.16 -24.26
N VAL A 249 8.92 7.23 -22.92
CA VAL A 249 8.83 6.06 -22.04
C VAL A 249 7.69 5.14 -22.47
N VAL A 250 6.51 5.69 -22.75
CA VAL A 250 5.32 4.92 -23.15
C VAL A 250 5.51 4.25 -24.52
N THR A 251 6.16 4.93 -25.46
CA THR A 251 6.32 4.48 -26.86
C THR A 251 7.61 3.71 -27.11
N MET A 252 8.45 3.54 -26.09
CA MET A 252 9.78 2.95 -26.18
C MET A 252 9.80 1.52 -26.73
N THR A 253 8.82 0.68 -26.35
CA THR A 253 8.78 -0.74 -26.76
C THR A 253 7.41 -1.14 -27.29
N GLN A 254 7.41 -2.09 -28.22
CA GLN A 254 6.17 -2.69 -28.72
C GLN A 254 5.39 -3.42 -27.62
N ALA A 255 6.10 -3.95 -26.61
CA ALA A 255 5.50 -4.57 -25.42
C ALA A 255 4.66 -3.55 -24.62
N ARG A 256 5.20 -2.35 -24.34
CA ARG A 256 4.47 -1.27 -23.64
C ARG A 256 3.21 -0.86 -24.39
N LEU A 257 3.28 -0.70 -25.72
CA LEU A 257 2.11 -0.38 -26.54
C LEU A 257 1.06 -1.50 -26.57
N SER A 258 1.50 -2.75 -26.60
CA SER A 258 0.61 -3.92 -26.55
C SER A 258 -0.07 -4.04 -25.19
N LEU A 259 0.66 -3.78 -24.10
CA LEU A 259 0.13 -3.71 -22.74
C LEU A 259 -0.91 -2.60 -22.58
N LEU A 260 -0.63 -1.40 -23.09
CA LEU A 260 -1.61 -0.30 -23.08
C LEU A 260 -2.89 -0.66 -23.83
N SER A 261 -2.76 -1.31 -24.99
CA SER A 261 -3.90 -1.77 -25.78
C SER A 261 -4.72 -2.82 -25.03
N LEU A 262 -4.05 -3.76 -24.37
CA LEU A 262 -4.67 -4.76 -23.50
C LEU A 262 -5.41 -4.10 -22.32
N TRP A 263 -4.74 -3.22 -21.58
CA TRP A 263 -5.33 -2.52 -20.43
C TRP A 263 -6.51 -1.64 -20.82
N PHE A 264 -6.43 -0.96 -21.98
CA PHE A 264 -7.56 -0.23 -22.53
C PHE A 264 -8.74 -1.16 -22.84
N GLY A 265 -8.48 -2.30 -23.51
CA GLY A 265 -9.49 -3.32 -23.77
C GLY A 265 -10.14 -3.86 -22.49
N LEU A 266 -9.33 -4.15 -21.46
CA LEU A 266 -9.80 -4.60 -20.15
C LEU A 266 -10.63 -3.52 -19.42
N ALA A 267 -10.26 -2.24 -19.54
CA ALA A 267 -11.03 -1.13 -18.97
C ALA A 267 -12.38 -0.96 -19.66
N VAL A 268 -12.43 -1.06 -21.00
CA VAL A 268 -13.68 -1.04 -21.79
C VAL A 268 -14.55 -2.24 -21.42
N PHE A 269 -13.97 -3.44 -21.33
CA PHE A 269 -14.67 -4.65 -20.89
C PHE A 269 -15.26 -4.47 -19.49
N SER A 270 -14.47 -3.95 -18.55
CA SER A 270 -14.90 -3.69 -17.16
C SER A 270 -16.07 -2.71 -17.09
N ALA A 271 -16.04 -1.64 -17.88
CA ALA A 271 -17.16 -0.70 -17.98
C ALA A 271 -18.41 -1.35 -18.60
N ALA A 272 -18.23 -2.16 -19.66
CA ALA A 272 -19.31 -2.85 -20.34
C ALA A 272 -19.99 -3.90 -19.44
N ILE A 273 -19.21 -4.76 -18.77
CA ILE A 273 -19.76 -5.81 -17.90
C ILE A 273 -20.49 -5.21 -16.70
N THR A 274 -19.95 -4.15 -16.08
CA THR A 274 -20.57 -3.49 -14.93
C THR A 274 -21.86 -2.77 -15.32
N THR A 275 -21.87 -2.08 -16.46
CA THR A 275 -23.09 -1.44 -16.95
C THR A 275 -24.16 -2.47 -17.34
N TRP A 276 -23.77 -3.59 -17.95
CA TRP A 276 -24.67 -4.69 -18.29
C TRP A 276 -25.24 -5.38 -17.05
N ALA A 277 -24.37 -5.79 -16.12
CA ALA A 277 -24.72 -6.45 -14.86
C ALA A 277 -25.74 -5.62 -14.08
N ARG A 278 -25.49 -4.32 -13.97
CA ARG A 278 -26.37 -3.37 -13.29
C ARG A 278 -27.71 -3.19 -14.00
N ARG A 279 -27.71 -2.99 -15.32
CA ARG A 279 -28.95 -2.77 -16.10
C ARG A 279 -29.88 -3.97 -16.05
N LYS A 280 -29.32 -5.18 -16.08
CA LYS A 280 -30.10 -6.41 -16.09
C LYS A 280 -30.40 -6.94 -14.67
N LYS A 281 -29.70 -6.46 -13.64
CA LYS A 281 -29.77 -6.97 -12.26
C LYS A 281 -29.53 -8.50 -12.18
N VAL A 282 -28.71 -9.03 -13.09
CA VAL A 282 -28.53 -10.48 -13.29
C VAL A 282 -27.38 -11.04 -12.45
N LEU A 283 -26.35 -10.26 -12.17
CA LEU A 283 -25.17 -10.73 -11.42
C LEU A 283 -25.23 -10.26 -9.97
N ALA A 284 -25.02 -11.20 -9.05
CA ALA A 284 -24.72 -10.88 -7.66
C ALA A 284 -23.42 -10.07 -7.57
N THR A 285 -23.36 -9.13 -6.63
CA THR A 285 -22.17 -8.29 -6.40
C THR A 285 -20.92 -9.13 -6.13
N THR A 286 -21.05 -10.23 -5.39
CA THR A 286 -19.97 -11.18 -5.11
C THR A 286 -19.38 -11.79 -6.38
N VAL A 287 -20.21 -12.19 -7.35
CA VAL A 287 -19.76 -12.73 -8.64
C VAL A 287 -19.08 -11.63 -9.46
N LEU A 288 -19.68 -10.43 -9.50
CA LEU A 288 -19.07 -9.30 -10.21
C LEU A 288 -17.69 -8.97 -9.64
N ARG A 289 -17.50 -8.99 -8.31
CA ARG A 289 -16.17 -8.80 -7.70
C ARG A 289 -15.16 -9.82 -8.20
N LYS A 290 -15.53 -11.10 -8.32
CA LYS A 290 -14.63 -12.14 -8.85
C LYS A 290 -14.27 -11.93 -10.32
N VAL A 291 -15.16 -11.36 -11.14
CA VAL A 291 -14.80 -10.91 -12.50
C VAL A 291 -13.66 -9.89 -12.45
N TYR A 292 -13.69 -8.94 -11.52
CA TYR A 292 -12.62 -7.95 -11.35
C TYR A 292 -11.31 -8.56 -10.84
N HIS A 293 -11.37 -9.65 -10.06
CA HIS A 293 -10.16 -10.40 -9.68
C HIS A 293 -9.57 -11.10 -10.91
N ILE A 294 -10.38 -11.59 -11.84
CA ILE A 294 -9.87 -12.12 -13.11
C ILE A 294 -9.28 -11.01 -13.98
N VAL A 295 -9.94 -9.85 -14.06
CA VAL A 295 -9.41 -8.68 -14.80
C VAL A 295 -8.06 -8.24 -14.25
N ILE A 296 -7.87 -8.21 -12.91
CA ILE A 296 -6.60 -7.80 -12.32
C ILE A 296 -5.48 -8.80 -12.62
N ILE A 297 -5.78 -10.11 -12.65
CA ILE A 297 -4.81 -11.14 -13.11
C ILE A 297 -4.40 -10.86 -14.56
N LEU A 298 -5.37 -10.66 -15.46
CA LEU A 298 -5.09 -10.39 -16.87
C LEU A 298 -4.34 -9.08 -17.11
N ALA A 299 -4.50 -8.09 -16.24
CA ALA A 299 -3.78 -6.82 -16.32
C ALA A 299 -2.34 -6.93 -15.78
N PHE A 300 -2.18 -7.53 -14.59
CA PHE A 300 -0.90 -7.55 -13.87
C PHE A 300 0.02 -8.68 -14.32
N THR A 301 -0.47 -9.88 -14.62
CA THR A 301 0.41 -10.99 -15.04
C THR A 301 1.26 -10.61 -16.26
N PRO A 302 0.70 -10.23 -17.42
CA PRO A 302 1.54 -9.85 -18.56
C PRO A 302 2.32 -8.55 -18.29
N GLY A 303 1.77 -7.62 -17.50
CA GLY A 303 2.47 -6.39 -17.13
C GLY A 303 3.76 -6.65 -16.36
N VAL A 304 3.67 -7.44 -15.29
CA VAL A 304 4.82 -7.80 -14.43
C VAL A 304 5.82 -8.67 -15.18
N LEU A 305 5.35 -9.60 -16.02
CA LEU A 305 6.23 -10.51 -16.76
C LEU A 305 6.98 -9.83 -17.91
N LEU A 306 6.37 -8.86 -18.60
CA LEU A 306 6.95 -8.22 -19.77
C LEU A 306 7.64 -6.89 -19.46
N GLU A 307 7.02 -6.04 -18.65
CA GLU A 307 7.48 -4.67 -18.39
C GLU A 307 7.18 -4.28 -16.92
N PRO A 308 7.88 -4.85 -15.93
CA PRO A 308 7.59 -4.64 -14.50
C PRO A 308 7.74 -3.17 -14.07
N ALA A 309 8.76 -2.47 -14.58
CA ALA A 309 8.96 -1.04 -14.27
C ALA A 309 7.83 -0.15 -14.84
N PHE A 310 7.35 -0.45 -16.05
CA PHE A 310 6.22 0.27 -16.64
C PHE A 310 4.92 -0.03 -15.88
N THR A 311 4.71 -1.29 -15.50
CA THR A 311 3.56 -1.73 -14.69
C THR A 311 3.57 -1.08 -13.30
N HIS A 312 4.74 -0.87 -12.70
CA HIS A 312 4.90 -0.14 -11.45
C HIS A 312 4.34 1.28 -11.59
N ILE A 313 4.77 2.04 -12.61
CA ILE A 313 4.29 3.40 -12.88
C ILE A 313 2.77 3.41 -13.09
N ALA A 314 2.29 2.52 -13.97
CA ALA A 314 0.88 2.42 -14.31
C ALA A 314 0.00 2.11 -13.08
N ALA A 315 0.46 1.21 -12.19
CA ALA A 315 -0.26 0.86 -10.98
C ALA A 315 -0.35 2.03 -9.99
N ILE A 316 0.72 2.79 -9.79
CA ILE A 316 0.69 4.01 -8.94
C ILE A 316 -0.28 5.04 -9.52
N ALA A 317 -0.20 5.29 -10.83
CA ALA A 317 -1.11 6.19 -11.52
C ALA A 317 -2.58 5.76 -11.38
N ALA A 318 -2.86 4.46 -11.53
CA ALA A 318 -4.19 3.90 -11.39
C ALA A 318 -4.74 4.02 -9.96
N VAL A 319 -3.92 3.77 -8.92
CA VAL A 319 -4.35 3.97 -7.53
C VAL A 319 -4.60 5.45 -7.22
N MET A 320 -3.73 6.37 -7.65
CA MET A 320 -3.98 7.80 -7.49
C MET A 320 -5.27 8.23 -8.20
N PHE A 321 -5.52 7.71 -9.40
CA PHE A 321 -6.76 7.98 -10.12
C PHE A 321 -8.01 7.48 -9.37
N CYS A 322 -8.00 6.23 -8.87
CA CYS A 322 -9.08 5.70 -8.05
C CYS A 322 -9.31 6.53 -6.78
N LEU A 323 -8.23 6.98 -6.11
CA LEU A 323 -8.33 7.88 -4.96
C LEU A 323 -8.94 9.23 -5.34
N VAL A 324 -8.58 9.82 -6.48
CA VAL A 324 -9.23 11.06 -6.97
C VAL A 324 -10.73 10.84 -7.20
N LEU A 325 -11.12 9.75 -7.86
CA LEU A 325 -12.53 9.43 -8.09
C LEU A 325 -13.28 9.27 -6.76
N GLU A 326 -12.64 8.64 -5.77
CA GLU A 326 -13.22 8.47 -4.45
C GLU A 326 -13.33 9.81 -3.70
N MET A 327 -12.35 10.71 -3.83
CA MET A 327 -12.46 12.08 -3.28
C MET A 327 -13.58 12.87 -3.96
N VAL A 328 -13.69 12.79 -5.29
CA VAL A 328 -14.79 13.39 -6.05
C VAL A 328 -16.15 12.89 -5.53
N ARG A 329 -16.24 11.60 -5.20
CA ARG A 329 -17.44 10.98 -4.64
C ARG A 329 -17.75 11.50 -3.24
N VAL A 330 -16.77 11.47 -2.34
CA VAL A 330 -16.95 11.89 -0.93
C VAL A 330 -17.24 13.39 -0.81
N LEU A 331 -16.60 14.21 -1.65
CA LEU A 331 -16.83 15.65 -1.68
C LEU A 331 -18.06 16.06 -2.52
N GLU A 332 -18.81 15.10 -3.05
CA GLU A 332 -20.04 15.31 -3.82
C GLU A 332 -19.89 16.26 -5.04
N ILE A 333 -18.73 16.24 -5.71
CA ILE A 333 -18.44 17.12 -6.86
C ILE A 333 -19.30 16.73 -8.08
N GLN A 334 -20.37 17.48 -8.33
CA GLN A 334 -21.27 17.22 -9.46
C GLN A 334 -20.70 17.72 -10.80
N PRO A 335 -21.04 17.06 -11.94
CA PRO A 335 -21.91 15.88 -12.07
C PRO A 335 -21.19 14.53 -11.87
N ILE A 336 -19.86 14.55 -11.70
CA ILE A 336 -18.99 13.35 -11.72
C ILE A 336 -19.31 12.44 -10.53
N ALA A 337 -19.52 13.00 -9.34
CA ALA A 337 -19.85 12.25 -8.12
C ALA A 337 -21.04 11.30 -8.33
N SER A 338 -22.11 11.74 -9.01
CA SER A 338 -23.29 10.90 -9.27
C SER A 338 -22.98 9.70 -10.18
N VAL A 339 -22.05 9.84 -11.12
CA VAL A 339 -21.64 8.76 -12.03
C VAL A 339 -20.77 7.77 -11.27
N VAL A 340 -19.79 8.26 -10.51
CA VAL A 340 -18.87 7.45 -9.70
C VAL A 340 -19.64 6.68 -8.63
N SER A 341 -20.51 7.34 -7.84
CA SER A 341 -21.35 6.69 -6.82
C SER A 341 -22.18 5.54 -7.41
N ARG A 342 -22.75 5.72 -8.61
CA ARG A 342 -23.53 4.67 -9.30
C ARG A 342 -22.68 3.53 -9.87
N ALA A 343 -21.42 3.79 -10.18
CA ALA A 343 -20.48 2.75 -10.59
C ALA A 343 -20.02 1.96 -9.35
N PHE A 344 -19.58 2.65 -8.31
CA PHE A 344 -18.99 2.06 -7.11
C PHE A 344 -20.00 1.31 -6.25
N SER A 345 -21.28 1.69 -6.28
CA SER A 345 -22.34 0.93 -5.60
C SER A 345 -22.45 -0.53 -6.05
N SER A 346 -21.97 -0.86 -7.26
CA SER A 346 -21.95 -2.24 -7.79
C SER A 346 -20.83 -3.09 -7.17
N PHE A 347 -19.88 -2.47 -6.47
CA PHE A 347 -18.69 -3.09 -5.87
C PHE A 347 -18.68 -3.09 -4.35
N LEU A 348 -19.74 -2.57 -3.71
CA LEU A 348 -19.82 -2.53 -2.26
C LEU A 348 -19.61 -3.93 -1.67
N ASP A 349 -18.74 -3.98 -0.67
CA ASP A 349 -18.52 -5.14 0.17
C ASP A 349 -19.01 -4.91 1.60
N GLU A 350 -19.10 -5.98 2.38
CA GLU A 350 -19.42 -5.92 3.81
C GLU A 350 -18.41 -5.09 4.61
N LYS A 351 -17.22 -4.86 4.04
CA LYS A 351 -16.11 -4.06 4.60
C LYS A 351 -16.21 -2.57 4.26
N ASP A 352 -17.07 -2.18 3.31
CA ASP A 352 -17.29 -0.80 2.86
C ASP A 352 -18.54 -0.17 3.53
N GLN A 353 -18.56 -0.14 4.87
CA GLN A 353 -19.70 0.39 5.64
C GLN A 353 -19.57 1.88 6.02
N GLY A 354 -18.36 2.43 5.90
CA GLY A 354 -18.06 3.81 6.28
C GLY A 354 -18.24 4.82 5.17
N THR A 355 -17.64 6.00 5.37
CA THR A 355 -17.63 7.07 4.37
C THR A 355 -16.95 6.64 3.07
N LEU A 356 -15.86 5.85 3.15
CA LEU A 356 -15.07 5.42 1.99
C LEU A 356 -15.49 4.04 1.46
N ILE A 357 -15.40 3.87 0.14
CA ILE A 357 -15.51 2.60 -0.57
C ILE A 357 -14.09 2.21 -0.99
N LEU A 358 -13.48 1.25 -0.29
CA LEU A 358 -12.06 0.96 -0.40
C LEU A 358 -11.75 -0.39 -1.06
N SER A 359 -12.70 -1.32 -1.13
CA SER A 359 -12.45 -2.68 -1.63
C SER A 359 -11.77 -2.73 -3.00
N HIS A 360 -12.16 -1.86 -3.93
CA HIS A 360 -11.58 -1.80 -5.28
C HIS A 360 -10.20 -1.14 -5.30
N ILE A 361 -9.96 -0.13 -4.44
CA ILE A 361 -8.64 0.48 -4.25
C ILE A 361 -7.69 -0.54 -3.61
N TYR A 362 -8.16 -1.27 -2.60
CA TYR A 362 -7.37 -2.30 -1.91
C TYR A 362 -7.07 -3.51 -2.79
N LEU A 363 -7.99 -3.90 -3.69
CA LEU A 363 -7.68 -4.92 -4.70
C LEU A 363 -6.50 -4.49 -5.58
N LEU A 364 -6.57 -3.27 -6.13
CA LEU A 364 -5.52 -2.75 -7.00
C LEU A 364 -4.19 -2.54 -6.24
N ALA A 365 -4.25 -1.87 -5.08
CA ALA A 365 -3.09 -1.57 -4.27
C ALA A 365 -2.43 -2.84 -3.69
N GLY A 366 -3.23 -3.82 -3.25
CA GLY A 366 -2.71 -5.08 -2.74
C GLY A 366 -2.05 -5.92 -3.82
N VAL A 367 -2.62 -5.99 -5.02
CA VAL A 367 -1.96 -6.70 -6.13
C VAL A 367 -0.66 -6.00 -6.54
N ALA A 368 -0.61 -4.67 -6.46
CA ALA A 368 0.56 -3.87 -6.82
C ALA A 368 1.63 -3.76 -5.71
N SER A 369 1.28 -3.96 -4.44
CA SER A 369 2.21 -3.70 -3.33
C SER A 369 3.49 -4.53 -3.36
N PRO A 370 3.50 -5.84 -3.75
CA PRO A 370 4.73 -6.60 -3.89
C PRO A 370 5.68 -5.99 -4.93
N LEU A 371 5.12 -5.46 -6.03
CA LEU A 371 5.87 -4.73 -7.05
C LEU A 371 6.51 -3.47 -6.45
N TRP A 372 5.74 -2.64 -5.74
CA TRP A 372 6.24 -1.39 -5.16
C TRP A 372 7.30 -1.57 -4.06
N LEU A 373 7.20 -2.65 -3.29
CA LEU A 373 8.12 -2.96 -2.19
C LEU A 373 9.40 -3.66 -2.66
N SER A 374 9.37 -4.28 -3.82
CA SER A 374 10.49 -5.06 -4.35
C SER A 374 11.71 -4.17 -4.64
N PRO A 375 12.92 -4.53 -4.17
CA PRO A 375 14.13 -3.76 -4.41
C PRO A 375 14.47 -3.62 -5.91
N CYS A 376 15.17 -2.54 -6.24
CA CYS A 376 15.56 -2.17 -7.62
C CYS A 376 16.25 -3.31 -8.39
N ALA A 377 17.01 -4.18 -7.71
CA ALA A 377 17.73 -5.30 -8.32
C ALA A 377 16.83 -6.33 -9.03
N LEU A 378 15.52 -6.36 -8.74
CA LEU A 378 14.56 -7.23 -9.42
C LEU A 378 14.03 -6.63 -10.74
N TYR A 379 14.28 -5.34 -10.98
CA TYR A 379 13.94 -4.63 -12.21
C TYR A 379 15.13 -4.55 -13.19
N ASP A 380 16.35 -4.63 -12.68
CA ASP A 380 17.61 -4.49 -13.42
C ASP A 380 18.16 -5.84 -13.96
N ALA A 381 17.31 -6.86 -14.12
CA ALA A 381 17.71 -8.10 -14.77
C ALA A 381 17.93 -7.86 -16.27
N GLU A 382 19.11 -7.34 -16.63
CA GLU A 382 19.60 -7.34 -18.00
C GLU A 382 19.63 -8.79 -18.51
N GLU A 383 19.27 -8.98 -19.80
CA GLU A 383 19.42 -10.25 -20.50
C GLU A 383 20.85 -10.79 -20.31
N GLY A 384 21.00 -11.85 -19.52
CA GLY A 384 22.29 -12.50 -19.26
C GLY A 384 22.93 -12.20 -17.91
N SER A 385 22.36 -11.33 -17.07
CA SER A 385 22.77 -11.24 -15.66
C SER A 385 22.13 -12.38 -14.86
N SER A 386 22.95 -13.16 -14.17
CA SER A 386 22.56 -14.30 -13.35
C SER A 386 21.85 -13.89 -12.05
N LEU A 387 20.77 -13.13 -12.17
CA LEU A 387 19.78 -12.96 -11.10
C LEU A 387 18.93 -14.22 -11.07
N SER A 388 18.84 -14.82 -9.88
CA SER A 388 18.36 -16.17 -9.69
C SER A 388 16.97 -16.39 -10.30
N PRO A 389 16.66 -17.62 -10.73
CA PRO A 389 15.35 -17.99 -11.27
C PRO A 389 14.13 -17.82 -10.34
N GLY A 390 14.27 -17.18 -9.18
CA GLY A 390 13.20 -16.85 -8.23
C GLY A 390 12.80 -15.37 -8.21
N SER A 391 13.39 -14.50 -9.05
CA SER A 391 13.23 -13.03 -8.96
C SER A 391 11.82 -12.51 -9.24
N VAL A 392 11.08 -13.14 -10.14
CA VAL A 392 9.75 -12.66 -10.59
C VAL A 392 8.62 -13.15 -9.68
N LEU A 393 8.81 -14.28 -8.97
CA LEU A 393 7.77 -14.89 -8.16
C LEU A 393 7.27 -13.97 -7.01
N PRO A 394 8.14 -13.28 -6.25
CA PRO A 394 7.69 -12.29 -5.26
C PRO A 394 6.86 -11.16 -5.87
N LEU A 395 7.21 -10.70 -7.08
CA LEU A 395 6.45 -9.64 -7.79
C LEU A 395 5.01 -10.07 -8.10
N LEU A 396 4.80 -11.37 -8.31
CA LEU A 396 3.50 -11.97 -8.59
C LEU A 396 2.70 -12.34 -7.34
N ALA A 397 3.22 -12.11 -6.12
CA ALA A 397 2.56 -12.51 -4.88
C ALA A 397 1.13 -11.96 -4.77
N GLY A 398 0.88 -10.73 -5.24
CA GLY A 398 -0.44 -10.14 -5.24
C GLY A 398 -1.41 -10.82 -6.21
N VAL A 399 -0.93 -11.16 -7.41
CA VAL A 399 -1.68 -11.93 -8.41
C VAL A 399 -2.00 -13.33 -7.90
N LEU A 400 -1.03 -13.98 -7.26
CA LEU A 400 -1.17 -15.35 -6.73
C LEU A 400 -2.14 -15.38 -5.55
N ALA A 401 -1.96 -14.51 -4.55
CA ALA A 401 -2.77 -14.53 -3.34
C ALA A 401 -4.22 -14.09 -3.59
N VAL A 402 -4.40 -12.90 -4.18
CA VAL A 402 -5.74 -12.29 -4.31
C VAL A 402 -6.38 -12.61 -5.65
N GLY A 403 -5.60 -12.59 -6.74
CA GLY A 403 -6.14 -12.97 -8.05
C GLY A 403 -6.55 -14.44 -8.08
N ILE A 404 -5.57 -15.33 -7.96
CA ILE A 404 -5.75 -16.78 -8.16
C ILE A 404 -6.30 -17.46 -6.90
N GLY A 405 -5.64 -17.25 -5.76
CA GLY A 405 -5.95 -17.89 -4.48
C GLY A 405 -7.36 -17.58 -3.99
N ASP A 406 -7.68 -16.31 -3.74
CA ASP A 406 -8.99 -15.87 -3.25
C ASP A 406 -10.14 -16.19 -4.24
N THR A 407 -9.89 -16.13 -5.56
CA THR A 407 -10.90 -16.55 -6.54
C THR A 407 -11.15 -18.06 -6.46
N ALA A 408 -10.10 -18.88 -6.47
CA ALA A 408 -10.23 -20.33 -6.38
C ALA A 408 -10.79 -20.78 -5.03
N ALA A 409 -10.46 -20.11 -3.94
CA ALA A 409 -10.99 -20.42 -2.62
C ALA A 409 -12.49 -20.14 -2.52
N SER A 410 -12.95 -19.01 -3.08
CA SER A 410 -14.37 -18.67 -3.10
C SER A 410 -15.17 -19.62 -4.01
N VAL A 411 -14.66 -19.94 -5.20
CA VAL A 411 -15.32 -20.89 -6.11
C VAL A 411 -15.32 -22.30 -5.51
N GLY A 412 -14.17 -22.81 -5.08
CA GLY A 412 -14.05 -24.13 -4.49
C GLY A 412 -14.87 -24.27 -3.20
N GLY A 413 -14.90 -23.25 -2.36
CA GLY A 413 -15.72 -23.22 -1.15
C GLY A 413 -17.23 -23.23 -1.44
N THR A 414 -17.66 -22.66 -2.56
CA THR A 414 -19.07 -22.67 -2.98
C THR A 414 -19.50 -24.05 -3.50
N TYR A 415 -18.64 -24.73 -4.28
CA TYR A 415 -18.98 -26.01 -4.90
C TYR A 415 -18.68 -27.23 -4.03
N PHE A 416 -17.61 -27.19 -3.24
CA PHE A 416 -17.10 -28.33 -2.47
C PHE A 416 -17.09 -28.11 -0.95
N GLY A 417 -17.44 -26.91 -0.49
CA GLY A 417 -17.35 -26.54 0.92
C GLY A 417 -18.32 -27.32 1.80
N GLN A 418 -17.78 -28.01 2.80
CA GLN A 418 -18.57 -28.73 3.81
C GLN A 418 -18.13 -28.30 5.20
N LYS A 419 -16.81 -28.32 5.45
CA LYS A 419 -16.25 -27.98 6.76
C LYS A 419 -15.89 -26.50 6.83
N HIS A 420 -16.57 -25.79 7.72
CA HIS A 420 -16.30 -24.38 7.96
C HIS A 420 -15.15 -24.20 8.95
N TRP A 421 -14.36 -23.15 8.75
CA TRP A 421 -13.41 -22.70 9.75
C TRP A 421 -14.16 -22.17 10.98
N SER A 422 -13.59 -22.38 12.18
CA SER A 422 -14.24 -22.00 13.43
C SER A 422 -14.56 -20.50 13.46
N GLY A 423 -15.83 -20.15 13.66
CA GLY A 423 -16.28 -18.76 13.76
C GLY A 423 -16.37 -17.99 12.44
N THR A 424 -16.22 -18.65 11.27
CA THR A 424 -16.27 -17.96 9.97
C THR A 424 -17.18 -18.66 8.97
N LYS A 425 -17.53 -17.93 7.88
CA LYS A 425 -18.29 -18.47 6.76
C LYS A 425 -17.40 -19.16 5.71
N LYS A 426 -16.07 -19.11 5.88
CA LYS A 426 -15.11 -19.68 4.92
C LYS A 426 -14.93 -21.17 5.19
N THR A 427 -14.70 -21.96 4.15
CA THR A 427 -14.58 -23.42 4.24
C THR A 427 -13.13 -23.88 4.10
N VAL A 428 -12.79 -24.99 4.74
CA VAL A 428 -11.46 -25.61 4.67
C VAL A 428 -11.20 -26.09 3.24
N GLU A 429 -12.20 -26.67 2.59
CA GLU A 429 -12.09 -27.12 1.20
C GLU A 429 -11.84 -25.95 0.25
N GLY A 430 -12.45 -24.80 0.50
CA GLY A 430 -12.16 -23.55 -0.22
C GLY A 430 -10.70 -23.14 -0.06
N SER A 431 -10.20 -23.04 1.18
CA SER A 431 -8.79 -22.73 1.44
C SER A 431 -7.83 -23.69 0.73
N ILE A 432 -8.12 -25.00 0.72
CA ILE A 432 -7.32 -26.00 -0.01
C ILE A 432 -7.34 -25.72 -1.52
N CYS A 433 -8.51 -25.42 -2.11
CA CYS A 433 -8.61 -25.05 -3.52
C CYS A 433 -7.77 -23.81 -3.85
N GLY A 434 -7.77 -22.81 -2.97
CA GLY A 434 -6.94 -21.61 -3.11
C GLY A 434 -5.43 -21.92 -3.11
N VAL A 435 -4.96 -22.77 -2.21
CA VAL A 435 -3.55 -23.20 -2.16
C VAL A 435 -3.17 -24.02 -3.39
N VAL A 436 -4.01 -24.99 -3.78
CA VAL A 436 -3.76 -25.83 -4.96
C VAL A 436 -3.72 -25.00 -6.24
N ALA A 437 -4.64 -24.05 -6.42
CA ALA A 437 -4.65 -23.18 -7.59
C ALA A 437 -3.37 -22.33 -7.69
N GLN A 438 -2.87 -21.81 -6.56
CA GLN A 438 -1.60 -21.09 -6.51
C GLN A 438 -0.41 -21.98 -6.88
N LEU A 439 -0.34 -23.21 -6.36
CA LEU A 439 0.70 -24.18 -6.72
C LEU A 439 0.68 -24.51 -8.21
N VAL A 440 -0.51 -24.74 -8.78
CA VAL A 440 -0.69 -25.01 -10.21
C VAL A 440 -0.26 -23.81 -11.04
N ALA A 441 -0.60 -22.58 -10.62
CA ALA A 441 -0.17 -21.38 -11.33
C ALA A 441 1.36 -21.25 -11.36
N VAL A 442 2.05 -21.46 -10.23
CA VAL A 442 3.51 -21.47 -10.19
C VAL A 442 4.08 -22.60 -11.04
N LEU A 443 3.44 -23.78 -11.02
CA LEU A 443 3.87 -24.91 -11.85
C LEU A 443 3.78 -24.57 -13.35
N VAL A 444 2.74 -23.87 -13.78
CA VAL A 444 2.63 -23.36 -15.16
C VAL A 444 3.76 -22.38 -15.48
N LEU A 445 4.10 -21.46 -14.58
CA LEU A 445 5.24 -20.54 -14.76
C LEU A 445 6.57 -21.29 -14.89
N VAL A 446 6.76 -22.36 -14.11
CA VAL A 446 7.93 -23.25 -14.21
C VAL A 446 7.96 -23.97 -15.55
N PHE A 447 6.83 -24.53 -16.01
CA PHE A 447 6.75 -25.18 -17.33
C PHE A 447 7.02 -24.22 -18.49
N MET A 448 6.70 -22.93 -18.33
CA MET A 448 7.00 -21.88 -19.30
C MET A 448 8.45 -21.38 -19.22
N ASN A 449 9.29 -21.91 -18.31
CA ASN A 449 10.64 -21.44 -18.01
C ASN A 449 10.70 -19.96 -17.61
N ILE A 450 9.65 -19.47 -16.93
CA ILE A 450 9.60 -18.09 -16.40
C ILE A 450 10.21 -18.02 -14.99
N VAL A 451 10.05 -19.09 -14.21
CA VAL A 451 10.54 -19.22 -12.84
C VAL A 451 11.19 -20.59 -12.70
N ASP A 452 12.39 -20.69 -12.12
CA ASP A 452 12.92 -21.99 -11.69
C ASP A 452 12.80 -22.15 -10.18
N MET A 453 12.27 -23.30 -9.78
CA MET A 453 11.95 -23.60 -8.39
C MET A 453 12.73 -24.82 -7.92
N SER A 454 13.64 -24.60 -6.96
CA SER A 454 14.27 -25.70 -6.22
C SER A 454 13.24 -26.42 -5.33
N LEU A 455 13.53 -27.65 -4.91
CA LEU A 455 12.65 -28.37 -3.97
C LEU A 455 12.44 -27.59 -2.65
N LYS A 456 13.49 -26.90 -2.17
CA LYS A 456 13.39 -26.04 -1.00
C LYS A 456 12.46 -24.86 -1.25
N ALA A 457 12.56 -24.23 -2.43
CA ALA A 457 11.71 -23.09 -2.79
C ALA A 457 10.22 -23.50 -2.87
N TRP A 458 9.92 -24.68 -3.43
CA TRP A 458 8.56 -25.25 -3.40
C TRP A 458 8.02 -25.44 -1.99
N GLY A 459 8.86 -25.97 -1.08
CA GLY A 459 8.49 -26.15 0.33
C GLY A 459 8.15 -24.81 1.02
N HIS A 460 8.98 -23.80 0.81
CA HIS A 460 8.74 -22.45 1.34
C HIS A 460 7.46 -21.85 0.76
N PHE A 461 7.29 -21.85 -0.57
CA PHE A 461 6.09 -21.34 -1.24
C PHE A 461 4.81 -22.02 -0.72
N PHE A 462 4.82 -23.35 -0.56
CA PHE A 462 3.69 -24.09 -0.02
C PHE A 462 3.32 -23.64 1.40
N ILE A 463 4.31 -23.51 2.29
CA ILE A 463 4.08 -23.06 3.67
C ILE A 463 3.52 -21.63 3.67
N SER A 464 4.06 -20.74 2.83
CA SER A 464 3.60 -19.36 2.70
C SER A 464 2.16 -19.27 2.18
N ALA A 465 1.82 -20.04 1.14
CA ALA A 465 0.46 -20.11 0.60
C ALA A 465 -0.53 -20.70 1.62
N ALA A 466 -0.13 -21.75 2.35
CA ALA A 466 -0.95 -22.35 3.40
C ALA A 466 -1.19 -21.37 4.57
N LEU A 467 -0.16 -20.66 5.02
CA LEU A 467 -0.30 -19.62 6.05
C LEU A 467 -1.23 -18.50 5.59
N THR A 468 -1.07 -18.05 4.35
CA THR A 468 -1.93 -17.02 3.74
C THR A 468 -3.39 -17.47 3.71
N ALA A 469 -3.66 -18.74 3.34
CA ALA A 469 -5.00 -19.30 3.33
C ALA A 469 -5.62 -19.43 4.74
N VAL A 470 -4.80 -19.72 5.76
CA VAL A 470 -5.26 -19.73 7.17
C VAL A 470 -5.59 -18.32 7.64
N VAL A 471 -4.75 -17.32 7.33
CA VAL A 471 -5.03 -15.93 7.68
C VAL A 471 -6.27 -15.43 6.95
N GLU A 472 -6.41 -15.70 5.66
CA GLU A 472 -7.62 -15.41 4.88
C GLU A 472 -8.86 -16.01 5.55
N ALA A 473 -8.77 -17.27 5.99
CA ALA A 473 -9.89 -17.97 6.60
C ALA A 473 -10.32 -17.36 7.94
N LEU A 474 -9.39 -16.82 8.73
CA LEU A 474 -9.62 -16.35 10.10
C LEU A 474 -9.74 -14.83 10.23
N THR A 475 -9.29 -14.07 9.24
CA THR A 475 -9.29 -12.61 9.31
C THR A 475 -10.64 -12.01 8.96
N ASP A 476 -11.03 -10.99 9.73
CA ASP A 476 -12.15 -10.10 9.48
C ASP A 476 -11.71 -8.73 8.91
N GLN A 477 -10.41 -8.59 8.64
CA GLN A 477 -9.82 -7.42 8.00
C GLN A 477 -9.97 -7.50 6.47
N VAL A 478 -9.59 -6.42 5.77
CA VAL A 478 -9.50 -6.45 4.31
C VAL A 478 -8.37 -7.39 3.86
N ASP A 479 -8.75 -8.53 3.31
CA ASP A 479 -7.89 -9.57 2.73
C ASP A 479 -7.10 -9.06 1.53
N ASN A 480 -7.72 -8.27 0.66
CA ASN A 480 -7.11 -7.78 -0.58
C ASN A 480 -5.76 -7.06 -0.40
N ILE A 481 -5.54 -6.39 0.73
CA ILE A 481 -4.27 -5.71 1.04
C ILE A 481 -3.36 -6.54 1.95
N VAL A 482 -3.94 -7.49 2.69
CA VAL A 482 -3.24 -8.34 3.66
C VAL A 482 -2.51 -9.49 2.98
N LEU A 483 -3.24 -10.28 2.19
CA LEU A 483 -2.77 -11.54 1.66
C LEU A 483 -1.55 -11.38 0.74
N PRO A 484 -1.49 -10.35 -0.14
CA PRO A 484 -0.31 -10.10 -0.97
C PRO A 484 0.96 -9.88 -0.16
N LEU A 485 0.90 -9.09 0.92
CA LEU A 485 2.05 -8.79 1.75
C LEU A 485 2.51 -9.99 2.57
N LEU A 486 1.56 -10.80 3.07
CA LEU A 486 1.86 -12.04 3.79
C LEU A 486 2.50 -13.09 2.89
N LEU A 487 2.05 -13.20 1.64
CA LEU A 487 2.66 -14.11 0.67
C LEU A 487 4.01 -13.56 0.20
N TYR A 488 4.12 -12.28 -0.10
CA TYR A 488 5.35 -11.63 -0.58
C TYR A 488 6.53 -11.78 0.38
N THR A 489 6.31 -11.52 1.67
CA THR A 489 7.36 -11.47 2.71
C THR A 489 8.29 -12.71 2.67
N PRO A 490 7.79 -13.95 2.82
CA PRO A 490 8.64 -15.14 2.79
C PRO A 490 9.19 -15.48 1.40
N LEU A 491 8.61 -14.96 0.31
CA LEU A 491 9.10 -15.23 -1.04
C LEU A 491 10.38 -14.45 -1.37
N MET A 492 10.62 -13.35 -0.68
CA MET A 492 11.83 -12.54 -0.85
C MET A 492 13.12 -13.23 -0.38
N ASP A 493 13.00 -14.29 0.43
CA ASP A 493 14.13 -15.06 0.96
C ASP A 493 14.30 -16.44 0.26
N LEU A 494 13.66 -16.65 -0.91
CA LEU A 494 13.68 -17.90 -1.68
C LEU A 494 14.99 -18.25 -2.40
#